data_AF-A0A0G4HE46-F1
#
_entry.id   AF-A0A0G4HE46-F1
#
_cell.length_a   1.000
_cell.length_b   1.000
_cell.length_c   1.000
_cell.angle_alpha   90.00
_cell.angle_beta   90.00
_cell.angle_gamma   90.00
#
_symmetry.space_group_name_H-M   'P 1'
#
loop_
_entity.id
_entity.type
_entity.pdbx_description
1 polymer ?
#
loop_
_entity_poly.entity_id
_entity_poly.type
_entity_poly.pdbx_seq_one_letter_code
_entity_poly.pdbx_strand_id
1 'polypeptide(L)'
;MPQTSTVSPAVQVTCFVLMVIQRANHAFLVEFAKEKERPDKPGTYDYAFPRSNLTFTGQLLSLLVAWLLASIFYGRSGFEKSVDPSGIIKMWYVGVAYCFDDILELEANRYMDSATYTVLSQGKILLTAVLCEFAMKSDSNNFLVQFVQIKVTQCLATAVYTGVFFWREIWENGLFGGFTWKTVLLLIVGYLVKALLTQYVLKVLNSLLKNITEVLGMMGTYFERLAFKPEAVFRFSSFLAALQVMIAVIVYVGTKAEKQRNEEEMKKIRLEAGLESDSAPLSSGSFVQPSDALVWKRSVQDLEKGLVSNEKAGGGGERPQAVRQGSQLQQKFLEAASDRDRVSSGSLAGGDTRGR
;
A
#
# COMPACT_ATOMS: atom_id res chain seq x y z
N MET A 1 16.46 3.89 -5.86
CA MET A 1 16.46 3.02 -7.04
C MET A 1 17.24 3.73 -8.14
N PRO A 2 18.27 3.10 -8.74
CA PRO A 2 18.93 3.65 -9.92
C PRO A 2 17.85 3.92 -10.97
N GLN A 3 17.87 5.09 -11.60
CA GLN A 3 16.91 5.45 -12.64
C GLN A 3 16.94 4.35 -13.71
N THR A 4 15.87 3.56 -13.76
CA THR A 4 15.66 2.60 -14.83
C THR A 4 15.75 3.38 -16.12
N SER A 5 16.51 2.86 -17.09
CA SER A 5 16.45 3.28 -18.49
C SER A 5 15.01 3.67 -18.83
N THR A 6 14.84 4.87 -19.39
CA THR A 6 13.54 5.49 -19.65
C THR A 6 12.64 4.50 -20.39
N VAL A 7 11.75 3.85 -19.65
CA VAL A 7 10.81 2.90 -20.24
C VAL A 7 9.92 3.69 -21.18
N SER A 8 9.81 3.22 -22.44
CA SER A 8 9.01 3.91 -23.46
C SER A 8 7.62 4.27 -22.93
N PRO A 9 7.10 5.49 -23.19
CA PRO A 9 5.76 5.89 -22.76
C PRO A 9 4.67 4.88 -23.16
N ALA A 10 4.82 4.24 -24.33
CA ALA A 10 3.89 3.22 -24.80
C ALA A 10 3.82 1.97 -23.89
N VAL A 11 4.96 1.56 -23.33
CA VAL A 11 5.01 0.43 -22.38
C VAL A 11 4.35 0.82 -21.06
N GLN A 12 4.57 2.05 -20.59
CA GLN A 12 3.94 2.55 -19.36
C GLN A 12 2.42 2.60 -19.49
N VAL A 13 1.89 3.12 -20.61
CA VAL A 13 0.45 3.17 -20.89
C VAL A 13 -0.14 1.76 -20.99
N THR A 14 0.54 0.85 -21.70
CA THR A 14 0.09 -0.55 -21.79
C THR A 14 0.03 -1.20 -20.41
N CYS A 15 1.06 -1.05 -19.58
CA CYS A 15 1.07 -1.58 -18.21
C CYS A 15 -0.04 -0.99 -17.35
N PHE A 16 -0.29 0.32 -17.51
CA PHE A 16 -1.35 1.02 -16.81
C PHE A 16 -2.71 0.40 -17.14
N VAL A 17 -3.04 0.26 -18.43
CA VAL A 17 -4.33 -0.30 -18.89
C VAL A 17 -4.48 -1.76 -18.44
N LEU A 18 -3.45 -2.58 -18.63
CA LEU A 18 -3.47 -3.98 -18.20
C LEU A 18 -3.68 -4.12 -16.69
N MET A 19 -3.09 -3.22 -15.90
CA MET A 19 -3.28 -3.24 -14.45
C MET A 19 -4.71 -2.85 -14.04
N VAL A 20 -5.31 -1.86 -14.70
CA VAL A 20 -6.71 -1.47 -14.46
C VAL A 20 -7.65 -2.65 -14.74
N ILE A 21 -7.50 -3.26 -15.92
CA ILE A 21 -8.31 -4.42 -16.33
C ILE A 21 -8.09 -5.58 -15.37
N GLN A 22 -6.84 -5.86 -15.02
CA GLN A 22 -6.53 -6.97 -14.12
C GLN A 22 -7.09 -6.77 -12.71
N ARG A 23 -7.09 -5.54 -12.20
CA ARG A 23 -7.68 -5.23 -10.90
C ARG A 23 -9.19 -5.40 -10.91
N ALA A 24 -9.85 -4.97 -11.98
CA ALA A 24 -11.28 -5.14 -12.15
C ALA A 24 -11.66 -6.62 -12.16
N ASN A 25 -11.02 -7.38 -13.07
CA ASN A 25 -11.21 -8.81 -13.24
C ASN A 25 -10.89 -9.62 -11.98
N HIS A 26 -9.87 -9.25 -11.20
CA HIS A 26 -9.54 -9.98 -9.97
C HIS A 26 -10.72 -10.01 -9.00
N ALA A 27 -11.27 -8.84 -8.68
CA ALA A 27 -12.37 -8.75 -7.73
C ALA A 27 -13.64 -9.44 -8.25
N PHE A 28 -13.89 -9.33 -9.56
CA PHE A 28 -14.96 -10.07 -10.22
C PHE A 28 -14.76 -11.59 -10.13
N LEU A 29 -13.57 -12.10 -10.45
CA LEU A 29 -13.25 -13.53 -10.44
C LEU A 29 -13.35 -14.14 -9.04
N VAL A 30 -12.95 -13.38 -7.99
CA VAL A 30 -13.12 -13.80 -6.60
C VAL A 30 -14.60 -14.01 -6.29
N GLU A 31 -15.47 -13.11 -6.74
CA GLU A 31 -16.91 -13.26 -6.55
C GLU A 31 -17.51 -14.36 -7.44
N PHE A 32 -17.01 -14.53 -8.66
CA PHE A 32 -17.45 -15.52 -9.64
C PHE A 32 -17.15 -16.96 -9.20
N ALA A 33 -16.04 -17.16 -8.47
CA ALA A 33 -15.63 -18.47 -7.95
C ALA A 33 -16.50 -18.97 -6.77
N LYS A 34 -17.46 -18.18 -6.30
CA LYS A 34 -18.45 -18.63 -5.31
C LYS A 34 -19.50 -19.48 -6.03
N GLU A 35 -19.77 -20.67 -5.51
CA GLU A 35 -20.66 -21.64 -6.16
C GLU A 35 -21.69 -22.23 -5.20
N LYS A 36 -21.35 -22.37 -3.92
CA LYS A 36 -22.20 -23.08 -2.96
C LYS A 36 -23.12 -22.09 -2.27
N GLU A 37 -24.42 -22.21 -2.46
CA GLU A 37 -25.37 -21.40 -1.68
C GLU A 37 -25.23 -21.73 -0.19
N ARG A 38 -25.26 -20.70 0.65
CA ARG A 38 -25.13 -20.84 2.09
C ARG A 38 -26.41 -21.35 2.71
N PRO A 39 -26.33 -22.37 3.58
CA PRO A 39 -27.50 -22.89 4.28
C PRO A 39 -28.07 -21.88 5.28
N ASP A 40 -27.25 -20.98 5.83
CA ASP A 40 -27.67 -19.97 6.81
C ASP A 40 -28.29 -18.72 6.18
N LYS A 41 -28.02 -18.45 4.90
CA LYS A 41 -28.42 -17.22 4.21
C LYS A 41 -28.71 -17.49 2.72
N PRO A 42 -29.97 -17.83 2.38
CA PRO A 42 -30.39 -18.00 0.99
C PRO A 42 -30.03 -16.78 0.13
N GLY A 43 -29.60 -17.03 -1.10
CA GLY A 43 -29.12 -16.01 -2.04
C GLY A 43 -27.68 -15.53 -1.78
N THR A 44 -26.98 -16.07 -0.77
CA THR A 44 -25.54 -15.83 -0.59
C THR A 44 -24.73 -17.07 -0.95
N TYR A 45 -23.64 -16.88 -1.68
CA TYR A 45 -22.79 -17.96 -2.15
C TYR A 45 -21.45 -17.96 -1.41
N ASP A 46 -20.93 -19.15 -1.11
CA ASP A 46 -19.63 -19.41 -0.53
C ASP A 46 -18.75 -20.21 -1.50
N TYR A 47 -17.46 -20.30 -1.17
CA TYR A 47 -16.51 -21.08 -1.94
C TYR A 47 -16.75 -22.58 -1.73
N ALA A 48 -16.64 -23.36 -2.80
CA ALA A 48 -16.70 -24.82 -2.71
C ALA A 48 -15.40 -25.45 -2.16
N PHE A 49 -14.35 -24.64 -2.00
CA PHE A 49 -13.01 -25.04 -1.60
C PHE A 49 -12.54 -24.31 -0.33
N PRO A 50 -11.61 -24.90 0.43
CA PRO A 50 -10.99 -24.21 1.57
C PRO A 50 -10.19 -22.99 1.09
N ARG A 51 -10.46 -21.83 1.69
CA ARG A 51 -9.93 -20.53 1.21
C ARG A 51 -8.41 -20.42 1.33
N SER A 52 -7.85 -21.01 2.38
CA SER A 52 -6.41 -21.11 2.59
C SER A 52 -5.72 -21.94 1.50
N ASN A 53 -6.37 -22.97 0.97
CA ASN A 53 -5.83 -23.79 -0.10
C ASN A 53 -5.69 -22.97 -1.40
N LEU A 54 -6.65 -22.09 -1.69
CA LEU A 54 -6.58 -21.22 -2.86
C LEU A 54 -5.40 -20.24 -2.76
N THR A 55 -5.24 -19.55 -1.62
CA THR A 55 -4.12 -18.62 -1.45
C THR A 55 -2.79 -19.34 -1.50
N PHE A 56 -2.62 -20.44 -0.77
CA PHE A 56 -1.40 -21.24 -0.79
C PHE A 56 -1.05 -21.73 -2.19
N THR A 57 -2.01 -22.33 -2.91
CA THR A 57 -1.76 -22.83 -4.28
C THR A 57 -1.44 -21.69 -5.24
N GLY A 58 -2.12 -20.54 -5.11
CA GLY A 58 -1.82 -19.34 -5.90
C GLY A 58 -0.41 -18.81 -5.64
N GLN A 59 0.07 -18.81 -4.39
CA GLN A 59 1.44 -18.42 -4.06
C GLN A 59 2.47 -19.44 -4.56
N LEU A 60 2.18 -20.73 -4.42
CA LEU A 60 3.05 -21.79 -4.91
C LEU A 60 3.23 -21.68 -6.42
N LEU A 61 2.14 -21.52 -7.17
CA LEU A 61 2.22 -21.33 -8.62
C LEU A 61 3.00 -20.06 -8.98
N SER A 62 2.73 -18.95 -8.29
CA SER A 62 3.44 -17.69 -8.51
C SER A 62 4.94 -17.82 -8.24
N LEU A 63 5.32 -18.58 -7.20
CA LEU A 63 6.72 -18.86 -6.86
C LEU A 63 7.40 -19.71 -7.93
N LEU A 64 6.76 -20.77 -8.41
CA LEU A 64 7.30 -21.62 -9.48
C LEU A 64 7.56 -20.81 -10.76
N VAL A 65 6.61 -19.95 -11.13
CA VAL A 65 6.79 -19.06 -12.29
C VAL A 65 7.88 -18.01 -12.03
N ALA A 66 7.96 -17.46 -10.82
CA ALA A 66 9.02 -16.51 -10.46
C ALA A 66 10.42 -17.15 -10.54
N TRP A 67 10.58 -18.38 -10.06
CA TRP A 67 11.83 -19.15 -10.21
C TRP A 67 12.17 -19.43 -11.67
N LEU A 68 11.17 -19.80 -12.47
CA LEU A 68 11.36 -20.00 -13.91
C LEU A 68 11.84 -18.73 -14.59
N LEU A 69 11.18 -17.59 -14.33
CA LEU A 69 11.58 -16.30 -14.88
C LEU A 69 12.99 -15.88 -14.42
N ALA A 70 13.32 -16.05 -13.14
CA ALA A 70 14.66 -15.75 -12.63
C ALA A 70 15.72 -16.62 -13.31
N SER A 71 15.42 -17.89 -13.55
CA SER A 71 16.31 -18.82 -14.25
C SER A 71 16.48 -18.46 -15.73
N ILE A 72 15.40 -18.04 -16.41
CA ILE A 72 15.46 -17.62 -17.82
C ILE A 72 16.29 -16.33 -17.98
N PHE A 73 16.08 -15.33 -17.12
CA PHE A 73 16.71 -14.01 -17.30
C PHE A 73 18.13 -13.89 -16.71
N TYR A 74 18.47 -14.67 -15.69
CA TYR A 74 19.75 -14.58 -14.99
C TYR A 74 20.50 -15.91 -14.86
N GLY A 75 19.99 -16.96 -15.50
CA GLY A 75 20.57 -18.30 -15.43
C GLY A 75 20.59 -18.86 -14.02
N ARG A 76 21.53 -19.78 -13.79
CA ARG A 76 21.72 -20.46 -12.50
C ARG A 76 22.08 -19.49 -11.36
N SER A 77 22.85 -18.44 -11.66
CA SER A 77 23.23 -17.43 -10.65
C SER A 77 22.02 -16.66 -10.11
N GLY A 78 21.03 -16.37 -10.96
CA GLY A 78 19.78 -15.76 -10.53
C GLY A 78 18.99 -16.65 -9.58
N PHE A 79 18.88 -17.94 -9.91
CA PHE A 79 18.22 -18.91 -9.06
C PHE A 79 18.91 -19.06 -7.70
N GLU A 80 20.23 -19.23 -7.68
CA GLU A 80 21.03 -19.36 -6.44
C GLU A 80 20.88 -18.13 -5.54
N LYS A 81 20.89 -16.92 -6.10
CA LYS A 81 20.64 -15.69 -5.34
C LYS A 81 19.21 -15.58 -4.83
N SER A 82 18.25 -16.14 -5.57
CA SER A 82 16.83 -16.08 -5.21
C SER A 82 16.47 -16.98 -4.03
N VAL A 83 17.29 -18.01 -3.77
CA VAL A 83 17.17 -18.91 -2.60
C VAL A 83 18.14 -18.56 -1.47
N ASP A 84 18.85 -17.44 -1.56
CA ASP A 84 19.74 -16.97 -0.49
C ASP A 84 18.93 -16.72 0.81
N PRO A 85 19.26 -17.41 1.92
CA PRO A 85 18.56 -17.25 3.18
C PRO A 85 18.59 -15.80 3.70
N SER A 86 19.67 -15.06 3.45
CA SER A 86 19.82 -13.69 3.93
C SER A 86 18.80 -12.75 3.27
N GLY A 87 18.61 -12.89 1.95
CA GLY A 87 17.57 -12.15 1.22
C GLY A 87 16.15 -12.56 1.63
N ILE A 88 15.90 -13.85 1.83
CA ILE A 88 14.60 -14.36 2.31
C ILE A 88 14.26 -13.78 3.69
N ILE A 89 15.20 -13.79 4.63
CA ILE A 89 15.00 -13.21 5.98
C ILE A 89 14.69 -11.71 5.89
N LYS A 90 15.40 -10.97 5.02
CA LYS A 90 15.13 -9.54 4.79
C LYS A 90 13.74 -9.29 4.21
N MET A 91 13.23 -10.17 3.36
CA MET A 91 11.91 -10.03 2.72
C MET A 91 10.77 -10.69 3.50
N TRP A 92 11.06 -11.25 4.69
CA TRP A 92 10.08 -12.03 5.46
C TRP A 92 8.85 -11.21 5.86
N TYR A 93 9.04 -10.05 6.46
CA TYR A 93 7.91 -9.22 6.94
C TYR A 93 7.04 -8.72 5.79
N VAL A 94 7.62 -8.43 4.62
CA VAL A 94 6.86 -8.05 3.41
C VAL A 94 6.00 -9.21 2.92
N GLY A 95 6.59 -10.41 2.81
CA GLY A 95 5.85 -11.59 2.38
C GLY A 95 4.75 -12.00 3.36
N VAL A 96 5.00 -11.90 4.67
CA VAL A 96 3.99 -12.13 5.70
C VAL A 96 2.86 -11.11 5.61
N ALA A 97 3.17 -9.82 5.43
CA ALA A 97 2.15 -8.79 5.25
C ALA A 97 1.26 -9.06 4.02
N TYR A 98 1.85 -9.43 2.88
CA TYR A 98 1.08 -9.82 1.68
C TYR A 98 0.30 -11.13 1.86
N CYS A 99 0.81 -12.08 2.65
CA CYS A 99 0.08 -13.29 3.02
C CYS A 99 -1.20 -12.93 3.79
N PHE A 100 -1.10 -12.05 4.80
CA PHE A 100 -2.27 -11.58 5.53
C PHE A 100 -3.23 -10.80 4.63
N ASP A 101 -2.74 -9.96 3.73
CA ASP A 101 -3.56 -9.23 2.76
C ASP A 101 -4.41 -10.20 1.92
N ASP A 102 -3.81 -11.22 1.32
CA ASP A 102 -4.52 -12.20 0.49
C ASP A 102 -5.54 -13.04 1.30
N ILE A 103 -5.23 -13.40 2.55
CA ILE A 103 -6.15 -14.12 3.44
C ILE A 103 -7.34 -13.24 3.83
N LEU A 104 -7.06 -12.01 4.26
CA LEU A 104 -8.09 -11.04 4.65
C LEU A 104 -8.94 -10.63 3.45
N GLU A 105 -8.36 -10.56 2.25
CA GLU A 105 -9.09 -10.34 1.00
C GLU A 105 -10.15 -11.43 0.77
N LEU A 106 -9.79 -12.71 0.88
CA LEU A 106 -10.75 -13.81 0.72
C LEU A 106 -11.75 -13.89 1.87
N GLU A 107 -11.32 -13.63 3.11
CA GLU A 107 -12.21 -13.63 4.27
C GLU A 107 -13.20 -12.47 4.20
N ALA A 108 -12.77 -11.27 3.84
CA ALA A 108 -13.65 -10.12 3.67
C ALA A 108 -14.68 -10.41 2.56
N ASN A 109 -14.24 -10.84 1.37
CA ASN A 109 -15.13 -11.18 0.27
C ASN A 109 -16.16 -12.27 0.63
N ARG A 110 -15.99 -13.01 1.73
CA ARG A 110 -17.03 -13.92 2.23
C ARG A 110 -18.25 -13.17 2.78
N TYR A 111 -18.07 -12.04 3.43
CA TYR A 111 -19.13 -11.30 4.13
C TYR A 111 -19.62 -10.07 3.39
N MET A 112 -18.82 -9.54 2.46
CA MET A 112 -19.16 -8.39 1.63
C MET A 112 -19.05 -8.73 0.15
N ASP A 113 -19.79 -7.97 -0.66
CA ASP A 113 -19.68 -8.02 -2.11
C ASP A 113 -18.37 -7.37 -2.60
N SER A 114 -17.96 -7.71 -3.81
CA SER A 114 -16.70 -7.25 -4.40
C SER A 114 -16.60 -5.72 -4.47
N ALA A 115 -17.70 -5.03 -4.78
CA ALA A 115 -17.71 -3.56 -4.88
C ALA A 115 -17.47 -2.92 -3.50
N THR A 116 -18.19 -3.35 -2.46
CA THR A 116 -17.95 -2.87 -1.09
C THR A 116 -16.53 -3.19 -0.63
N TYR A 117 -16.03 -4.40 -0.90
CA TYR A 117 -14.66 -4.79 -0.58
C TYR A 117 -13.62 -3.88 -1.25
N THR A 118 -13.78 -3.59 -2.55
CA THR A 118 -12.81 -2.78 -3.28
C THR A 118 -12.64 -1.39 -2.66
N VAL A 119 -13.74 -0.74 -2.24
CA VAL A 119 -13.71 0.56 -1.54
C VAL A 119 -12.96 0.45 -0.22
N LEU A 120 -13.27 -0.54 0.61
CA LEU A 120 -12.58 -0.74 1.90
C LEU A 120 -11.09 -1.06 1.69
N SER A 121 -10.76 -1.77 0.62
CA SER A 121 -9.39 -2.17 0.31
C SER A 121 -8.47 -0.98 0.01
N GLN A 122 -8.98 0.22 -0.25
CA GLN A 122 -8.15 1.41 -0.52
C GLN A 122 -7.25 1.79 0.66
N GLY A 123 -7.64 1.45 1.89
CA GLY A 123 -6.79 1.62 3.06
C GLY A 123 -5.42 0.93 2.91
N LYS A 124 -5.35 -0.14 2.10
CA LYS A 124 -4.11 -0.89 1.83
C LYS A 124 -3.05 -0.09 1.09
N ILE A 125 -3.44 0.96 0.33
CA ILE A 125 -2.51 1.75 -0.48
C ILE A 125 -1.47 2.43 0.41
N LEU A 126 -1.93 2.99 1.55
CA LEU A 126 -1.06 3.66 2.50
C LEU A 126 -0.08 2.67 3.14
N LEU A 127 -0.58 1.52 3.59
CA LEU A 127 0.25 0.49 4.20
C LEU A 127 1.27 -0.08 3.22
N THR A 128 0.86 -0.36 1.98
CA THR A 128 1.72 -0.88 0.93
C THR A 128 2.82 0.12 0.58
N ALA A 129 2.49 1.42 0.48
CA ALA A 129 3.47 2.46 0.21
C ALA A 129 4.53 2.52 1.31
N VAL A 130 4.11 2.48 2.57
CA VAL A 130 5.01 2.46 3.73
C VAL A 130 5.90 1.21 3.70
N LEU A 131 5.33 0.03 3.51
CA LEU A 131 6.09 -1.23 3.46
C LEU A 131 7.08 -1.27 2.30
N CYS A 132 6.67 -0.84 1.10
CA CYS A 132 7.55 -0.79 -0.06
C CYS A 132 8.69 0.21 0.14
N GLU A 133 8.43 1.36 0.77
CA GLU A 133 9.46 2.36 1.03
C GLU A 133 10.51 1.86 2.03
N PHE A 134 10.09 1.21 3.11
CA PHE A 134 11.00 0.64 4.09
C PHE A 134 11.77 -0.57 3.55
N ALA A 135 11.11 -1.44 2.77
CA ALA A 135 11.72 -2.70 2.33
C ALA A 135 12.63 -2.55 1.11
N MET A 136 12.21 -1.80 0.09
CA MET A 136 12.89 -1.84 -1.21
C MET A 136 14.05 -0.85 -1.33
N LYS A 137 14.20 0.10 -0.40
CA LYS A 137 15.31 1.06 -0.43
C LYS A 137 16.65 0.47 0.00
N SER A 138 16.65 -0.66 0.73
CA SER A 138 17.85 -1.17 1.39
C SER A 138 18.62 -2.23 0.59
N ASP A 139 18.09 -2.75 -0.52
CA ASP A 139 18.69 -3.90 -1.19
C ASP A 139 19.16 -3.59 -2.62
N SER A 140 20.40 -3.98 -2.92
CA SER A 140 21.05 -3.85 -4.23
C SER A 140 20.71 -5.00 -5.17
N ASN A 141 20.00 -6.02 -4.69
CA ASN A 141 19.61 -7.18 -5.48
C ASN A 141 18.74 -6.81 -6.70
N ASN A 142 18.88 -7.58 -7.79
CA ASN A 142 18.03 -7.46 -8.96
C ASN A 142 16.55 -7.62 -8.59
N PHE A 143 15.69 -6.82 -9.22
CA PHE A 143 14.25 -6.81 -8.94
C PHE A 143 13.60 -8.20 -8.97
N LEU A 144 13.92 -9.03 -9.97
CA LEU A 144 13.35 -10.40 -10.07
C LEU A 144 13.82 -11.32 -8.94
N VAL A 145 15.05 -11.14 -8.44
CA VAL A 145 15.55 -11.89 -7.27
C VAL A 145 14.76 -11.49 -6.03
N GLN A 146 14.55 -10.18 -5.81
CA GLN A 146 13.71 -9.68 -4.72
C GLN A 146 12.27 -10.19 -4.83
N PHE A 147 11.71 -10.23 -6.05
CA PHE A 147 10.37 -10.75 -6.30
C PHE A 147 10.24 -12.23 -5.90
N VAL A 148 11.20 -13.07 -6.29
CA VAL A 148 11.23 -14.47 -5.86
C VAL A 148 11.32 -14.58 -4.34
N GLN A 149 12.21 -13.81 -3.70
CA GLN A 149 12.37 -13.84 -2.24
C GLN A 149 11.05 -13.47 -1.53
N ILE A 150 10.33 -12.44 -2.00
CA ILE A 150 8.99 -12.09 -1.49
C ILE A 150 8.00 -13.25 -1.70
N LYS A 151 8.04 -13.94 -2.85
CA LYS A 151 7.15 -15.07 -3.11
C LYS A 151 7.49 -16.32 -2.30
N VAL A 152 8.77 -16.56 -2.01
CA VAL A 152 9.19 -17.62 -1.08
C VAL A 152 8.62 -17.33 0.31
N THR A 153 8.82 -16.11 0.84
CA THR A 153 8.34 -15.76 2.18
C THR A 153 6.82 -15.75 2.27
N GLN A 154 6.13 -15.24 1.24
CA GLN A 154 4.68 -15.29 1.15
C GLN A 154 4.14 -16.73 1.09
N CYS A 155 4.75 -17.58 0.26
CA CYS A 155 4.37 -19.00 0.13
C CYS A 155 4.56 -19.74 1.44
N LEU A 156 5.70 -19.55 2.12
CA LEU A 156 5.99 -20.14 3.42
C LEU A 156 5.00 -19.67 4.49
N ALA A 157 4.70 -18.38 4.54
CA ALA A 157 3.71 -17.83 5.47
C ALA A 157 2.31 -18.42 5.22
N THR A 158 1.87 -18.50 3.96
CA THR A 158 0.60 -19.16 3.62
C THR A 158 0.61 -20.65 3.94
N ALA A 159 1.73 -21.35 3.76
CA ALA A 159 1.84 -22.77 4.10
C ALA A 159 1.68 -23.00 5.61
N VAL A 160 2.35 -22.18 6.42
CA VAL A 160 2.22 -22.22 7.89
C VAL A 160 0.79 -21.93 8.31
N TYR A 161 0.18 -20.84 7.80
CA TYR A 161 -1.21 -20.51 8.10
C TYR A 161 -2.16 -21.66 7.72
N THR A 162 -2.00 -22.21 6.53
CA THR A 162 -2.82 -23.31 6.00
C THR A 162 -2.65 -24.58 6.84
N GLY A 163 -1.43 -24.93 7.20
CA GLY A 163 -1.14 -26.09 8.07
C GLY A 163 -1.62 -25.91 9.51
N VAL A 164 -1.56 -24.70 10.07
CA VAL A 164 -2.00 -24.47 11.46
C VAL A 164 -3.53 -24.45 11.56
N PHE A 165 -4.21 -23.75 10.67
CA PHE A 165 -5.65 -23.51 10.79
C PHE A 165 -6.52 -24.50 10.01
N PHE A 166 -5.99 -25.13 8.95
CA PHE A 166 -6.79 -25.93 8.00
C PHE A 166 -6.25 -27.34 7.74
N TRP A 167 -5.30 -27.83 8.54
CA TRP A 167 -4.71 -29.17 8.34
C TRP A 167 -5.74 -30.30 8.28
N ARG A 168 -6.75 -30.29 9.16
CA ARG A 168 -7.79 -31.33 9.18
C ARG A 168 -8.61 -31.36 7.88
N GLU A 169 -9.04 -30.19 7.42
CA GLU A 169 -9.83 -30.05 6.19
C GLU A 169 -9.03 -30.49 4.96
N ILE A 170 -7.72 -30.20 4.93
CA ILE A 170 -6.81 -30.65 3.87
C ILE A 170 -6.62 -32.16 3.90
N TRP A 171 -6.53 -32.76 5.10
CA TRP A 171 -6.39 -34.20 5.24
C TRP A 171 -7.64 -34.95 4.76
N GLU A 172 -8.82 -34.40 5.05
CA GLU A 172 -10.11 -35.02 4.70
C GLU A 172 -10.49 -34.82 3.23
N ASN A 173 -10.33 -33.60 2.70
CA ASN A 173 -10.81 -33.25 1.36
C ASN A 173 -9.69 -33.17 0.30
N GLY A 174 -8.43 -33.27 0.73
CA GLY A 174 -7.27 -32.99 -0.11
C GLY A 174 -7.01 -31.49 -0.31
N LEU A 175 -5.81 -31.15 -0.76
CA LEU A 175 -5.42 -29.76 -1.04
C LEU A 175 -6.30 -29.11 -2.13
N PHE A 176 -6.73 -29.91 -3.11
CA PHE A 176 -7.53 -29.48 -4.25
C PHE A 176 -9.02 -29.86 -4.12
N GLY A 177 -9.46 -30.24 -2.93
CA GLY A 177 -10.86 -30.55 -2.67
C GLY A 177 -11.78 -29.36 -3.02
N GLY A 178 -12.77 -29.60 -3.87
CA GLY A 178 -13.74 -28.58 -4.28
C GLY A 178 -13.22 -27.58 -5.32
N PHE A 179 -12.05 -27.80 -5.92
CA PHE A 179 -11.56 -26.94 -7.01
C PHE A 179 -12.38 -27.20 -8.27
N THR A 180 -13.00 -26.16 -8.79
CA THR A 180 -13.71 -26.19 -10.08
C THR A 180 -12.90 -25.43 -11.14
N TRP A 181 -13.38 -25.44 -12.38
CA TRP A 181 -12.77 -24.65 -13.45
C TRP A 181 -12.76 -23.15 -13.11
N LYS A 182 -13.72 -22.65 -12.33
CA LYS A 182 -13.76 -21.26 -11.86
C LYS A 182 -12.62 -20.99 -10.88
N THR A 183 -12.34 -21.92 -9.98
CA THR A 183 -11.20 -21.85 -9.06
C THR A 183 -9.89 -21.82 -9.83
N VAL A 184 -9.74 -22.65 -10.86
CA VAL A 184 -8.54 -22.66 -11.72
C VAL A 184 -8.40 -21.32 -12.46
N LEU A 185 -9.48 -20.78 -13.02
CA LEU A 185 -9.47 -19.48 -13.67
C LEU A 185 -9.06 -18.36 -12.69
N LEU A 186 -9.62 -18.35 -11.48
CA LEU A 186 -9.25 -17.43 -10.41
C LEU A 186 -7.78 -17.59 -10.01
N LEU A 187 -7.26 -18.82 -9.98
CA LEU A 187 -5.86 -19.07 -9.63
C LEU A 187 -4.90 -18.53 -10.71
N ILE A 188 -5.18 -18.81 -11.98
CA ILE A 188 -4.33 -18.35 -13.09
C ILE A 188 -4.44 -16.85 -13.30
N VAL A 189 -5.66 -16.35 -13.53
CA VAL A 189 -5.86 -14.94 -13.83
C VAL A 189 -5.79 -14.14 -12.54
N GLY A 190 -6.54 -14.51 -11.51
CA GLY A 190 -6.62 -13.73 -10.29
C GLY A 190 -5.35 -13.72 -9.44
N TYR A 191 -4.63 -14.83 -9.29
CA TYR A 191 -3.42 -14.84 -8.46
C TYR A 191 -2.14 -14.71 -9.28
N LEU A 192 -1.91 -15.57 -10.27
CA LEU A 192 -0.65 -15.59 -11.00
C LEU A 192 -0.46 -14.34 -11.86
N VAL A 193 -1.41 -14.01 -12.75
CA VAL A 193 -1.30 -12.82 -13.61
C VAL A 193 -1.30 -11.53 -12.78
N LYS A 194 -2.09 -11.46 -11.70
CA LYS A 194 -2.06 -10.35 -10.73
C LYS A 194 -0.67 -10.18 -10.13
N ALA A 195 -0.05 -11.26 -9.67
CA ALA A 195 1.27 -11.22 -9.06
C ALA A 195 2.33 -10.71 -10.04
N LEU A 196 2.35 -11.25 -11.26
CA LEU A 196 3.31 -10.84 -12.30
C LEU A 196 3.11 -9.38 -12.73
N LEU A 197 1.87 -8.98 -13.01
CA LEU A 197 1.56 -7.61 -13.43
C LEU A 197 1.83 -6.60 -12.32
N THR A 198 1.42 -6.88 -11.08
CA THR A 198 1.65 -5.96 -9.94
C THR A 198 3.14 -5.68 -9.76
N GLN A 199 3.98 -6.70 -9.90
CA GLN A 199 5.42 -6.57 -9.71
C GLN A 199 6.07 -5.87 -10.89
N TYR A 200 5.69 -6.23 -12.12
CA TYR A 200 6.17 -5.52 -13.29
C TYR A 200 5.79 -4.03 -13.26
N VAL A 201 4.55 -3.72 -12.84
CA VAL A 201 4.05 -2.36 -12.64
C VAL A 201 4.83 -1.62 -11.56
N LEU A 202 5.19 -2.26 -10.44
CA LEU A 202 6.04 -1.63 -9.42
C LEU A 202 7.41 -1.22 -9.94
N LYS A 203 7.92 -1.90 -10.98
CA LYS A 203 9.17 -1.55 -11.65
C LYS A 203 9.01 -0.44 -12.69
N VAL A 204 7.90 -0.42 -13.43
CA VAL A 204 7.70 0.46 -14.58
C VAL A 204 6.94 1.74 -14.23
N LEU A 205 5.91 1.65 -13.38
CA LEU A 205 5.07 2.77 -12.99
C LEU A 205 5.56 3.40 -11.69
N ASN A 206 5.45 4.72 -11.62
CA ASN A 206 5.56 5.43 -10.35
C ASN A 206 4.43 4.98 -9.40
N SER A 207 4.72 4.96 -8.10
CA SER A 207 3.75 4.76 -7.01
C SER A 207 2.44 5.53 -7.21
N LEU A 208 2.52 6.74 -7.77
CA LEU A 208 1.39 7.60 -8.10
C LEU A 208 0.45 6.98 -9.15
N LEU A 209 1.00 6.50 -10.27
CA LEU A 209 0.20 5.87 -11.33
C LEU A 209 -0.40 4.55 -10.86
N LYS A 210 0.32 3.80 -10.02
CA LYS A 210 -0.21 2.58 -9.40
C LYS A 210 -1.47 2.87 -8.58
N ASN A 211 -1.50 3.96 -7.82
CA ASN A 211 -2.69 4.30 -7.04
C ASN A 211 -3.87 4.65 -7.95
N ILE A 212 -3.63 5.35 -9.06
CA ILE A 212 -4.68 5.62 -10.05
C ILE A 212 -5.20 4.32 -10.67
N THR A 213 -4.32 3.39 -11.06
CA THR A 213 -4.78 2.12 -11.68
C THR A 213 -5.62 1.30 -10.73
N GLU A 214 -5.26 1.27 -9.44
CA GLU A 214 -6.07 0.60 -8.43
C GLU A 214 -7.46 1.22 -8.34
N VAL A 215 -7.55 2.56 -8.34
CA VAL A 215 -8.84 3.23 -8.20
C VAL A 215 -9.73 3.06 -9.42
N LEU A 216 -9.17 3.20 -10.61
CA LEU A 216 -9.90 2.92 -11.86
C LEU A 216 -10.32 1.46 -11.95
N GLY A 217 -9.51 0.53 -11.45
CA GLY A 217 -9.86 -0.89 -11.35
C GLY A 217 -11.12 -1.13 -10.53
N MET A 218 -11.32 -0.40 -9.43
CA MET A 218 -12.54 -0.54 -8.60
C MET A 218 -13.80 -0.06 -9.34
N MET A 219 -13.68 1.06 -10.08
CA MET A 219 -14.76 1.52 -10.96
C MET A 219 -15.07 0.45 -12.01
N GLY A 220 -14.03 -0.16 -12.59
CA GLY A 220 -14.15 -1.31 -13.49
C GLY A 220 -14.94 -2.45 -12.85
N THR A 221 -14.58 -2.90 -11.64
CA THR A 221 -15.30 -3.96 -10.92
C THR A 221 -16.78 -3.63 -10.74
N TYR A 222 -17.12 -2.38 -10.42
CA TYR A 222 -18.52 -1.96 -10.26
C TYR A 222 -19.31 -2.14 -11.57
N PHE A 223 -18.74 -1.71 -12.71
CA PHE A 223 -19.40 -1.86 -14.01
C PHE A 223 -19.43 -3.32 -14.50
N GLU A 224 -18.35 -4.09 -14.29
CA GLU A 224 -18.33 -5.53 -14.59
C GLU A 224 -19.43 -6.26 -13.83
N ARG A 225 -19.65 -5.93 -12.56
CA ARG A 225 -20.73 -6.53 -11.79
C ARG A 225 -22.10 -6.20 -12.37
N LEU A 226 -22.35 -4.95 -12.77
CA LEU A 226 -23.62 -4.56 -13.39
C LEU A 226 -23.81 -5.22 -14.76
N ALA A 227 -22.74 -5.44 -15.51
CA ALA A 227 -22.79 -6.04 -16.83
C ALA A 227 -23.00 -7.56 -16.78
N PHE A 228 -22.35 -8.25 -15.84
CA PHE A 228 -22.28 -9.72 -15.83
C PHE A 228 -23.15 -10.40 -14.77
N LYS A 229 -23.67 -9.66 -13.78
CA LYS A 229 -24.61 -10.22 -12.78
C LYS A 229 -26.02 -9.66 -13.01
N PRO A 230 -26.95 -10.46 -13.56
CA PRO A 230 -28.31 -10.01 -13.81
C PRO A 230 -29.04 -9.49 -12.57
N GLU A 231 -28.71 -10.00 -11.37
CA GLU A 231 -29.32 -9.53 -10.12
C GLU A 231 -28.68 -8.24 -9.57
N ALA A 232 -27.60 -7.74 -10.19
CA ALA A 232 -26.93 -6.55 -9.73
C ALA A 232 -27.77 -5.30 -10.06
N VAL A 233 -28.30 -4.67 -9.02
CA VAL A 233 -29.00 -3.39 -9.14
C VAL A 233 -28.01 -2.24 -9.06
N PHE A 234 -28.13 -1.28 -9.97
CA PHE A 234 -27.37 -0.03 -9.90
C PHE A 234 -27.73 0.71 -8.60
N ARG A 235 -26.75 0.82 -7.71
CA ARG A 235 -26.87 1.59 -6.47
C ARG A 235 -26.12 2.89 -6.64
N PHE A 236 -26.87 3.98 -6.79
CA PHE A 236 -26.31 5.33 -6.98
C PHE A 236 -25.38 5.74 -5.83
N SER A 237 -25.69 5.35 -4.58
CA SER A 237 -24.85 5.62 -3.42
C SER A 237 -23.46 4.96 -3.52
N SER A 238 -23.40 3.68 -3.92
CA SER A 238 -22.14 2.97 -4.13
C SER A 238 -21.32 3.57 -5.27
N PHE A 239 -22.00 3.98 -6.35
CA PHE A 239 -21.36 4.68 -7.47
C PHE A 239 -20.75 6.01 -7.04
N LEU A 240 -21.52 6.86 -6.32
CA LEU A 240 -21.02 8.13 -5.80
C LEU A 240 -19.86 7.94 -4.83
N ALA A 241 -19.89 6.93 -3.97
CA ALA A 241 -18.78 6.62 -3.06
C ALA A 241 -17.51 6.26 -3.83
N ALA A 242 -17.61 5.38 -4.84
CA ALA A 242 -16.46 5.03 -5.68
C ALA A 242 -15.93 6.24 -6.47
N LEU A 243 -16.83 7.07 -7.00
CA LEU A 243 -16.49 8.31 -7.70
C LEU A 243 -15.80 9.32 -6.78
N GLN A 244 -16.27 9.49 -5.55
CA GLN A 244 -15.68 10.39 -4.58
C GLN A 244 -14.24 9.99 -4.25
N VAL A 245 -13.97 8.70 -4.05
CA VAL A 245 -12.59 8.26 -3.82
C VAL A 245 -11.74 8.45 -5.08
N MET A 246 -12.29 8.19 -6.27
CA MET A 246 -11.58 8.48 -7.52
C MET A 246 -11.15 9.94 -7.61
N ILE A 247 -12.04 10.88 -7.33
CA ILE A 247 -11.71 12.29 -7.30
C ILE A 247 -10.66 12.59 -6.23
N ALA A 248 -10.82 12.06 -5.01
CA ALA A 248 -9.88 12.28 -3.92
C ALA A 248 -8.46 11.79 -4.25
N VAL A 249 -8.34 10.61 -4.87
CA VAL A 249 -7.04 10.07 -5.30
C VAL A 249 -6.47 10.88 -6.46
N ILE A 250 -7.27 11.28 -7.45
CA ILE A 250 -6.80 12.13 -8.56
C ILE A 250 -6.28 13.48 -8.02
N VAL A 251 -7.00 14.11 -7.10
CA VAL A 251 -6.59 15.39 -6.49
C VAL A 251 -5.31 15.22 -5.66
N TYR A 252 -5.24 14.19 -4.81
CA TYR A 252 -4.03 13.89 -4.03
C TYR A 252 -2.81 13.62 -4.92
N VAL A 253 -3.02 12.87 -6.00
CA VAL A 253 -1.99 12.58 -6.98
C VAL A 253 -1.54 13.84 -7.71
N GLY A 254 -2.48 14.69 -8.15
CA GLY A 254 -2.19 15.95 -8.82
C GLY A 254 -1.36 16.89 -7.94
N THR A 255 -1.78 17.09 -6.68
CA THR A 255 -1.03 17.92 -5.71
C THR A 255 0.37 17.41 -5.42
N LYS A 256 0.57 16.08 -5.36
CA LYS A 256 1.91 15.50 -5.16
C LYS A 256 2.80 15.68 -6.39
N ALA A 257 2.26 15.53 -7.59
CA ALA A 257 3.00 15.76 -8.83
C ALA A 257 3.44 17.22 -8.96
N GLU A 258 2.56 18.16 -8.63
CA GLU A 258 2.88 19.59 -8.61
C GLU A 258 3.97 19.92 -7.59
N LYS A 259 3.88 19.36 -6.37
CA LYS A 259 4.92 19.54 -5.34
C LYS A 259 6.29 19.05 -5.83
N GLN A 260 6.35 17.88 -6.48
CA GLN A 260 7.59 17.35 -7.04
C GLN A 260 8.16 18.28 -8.12
N ARG A 261 7.30 18.79 -9.02
CA ARG A 261 7.72 19.74 -10.06
C ARG A 261 8.29 21.02 -9.45
N ASN A 262 7.62 21.57 -8.44
CA ASN A 262 8.06 22.80 -7.77
C ASN A 262 9.38 22.60 -7.00
N GLU A 263 9.59 21.44 -6.38
CA GLU A 263 10.87 21.08 -5.73
C GLU A 263 12.01 20.96 -6.75
N GLU A 264 11.75 20.39 -7.93
CA GLU A 264 12.74 20.31 -9.02
C GLU A 264 13.07 21.69 -9.61
N GLU A 265 12.05 22.53 -9.82
CA GLU A 265 12.23 23.90 -10.32
C GLU A 265 13.02 24.76 -9.33
N MET A 266 12.72 24.66 -8.03
CA MET A 266 13.50 25.31 -6.97
C MET A 266 14.95 24.84 -6.92
N LYS A 267 15.22 23.56 -7.18
CA LYS A 267 16.59 23.04 -7.29
C LYS A 267 17.33 23.61 -8.49
N LYS A 268 16.66 23.75 -9.65
CA LYS A 268 17.24 24.38 -10.85
C LYS A 268 17.57 25.85 -10.61
N ILE A 269 16.64 26.60 -10.02
CA ILE A 269 16.85 28.03 -9.69
C ILE A 269 18.04 28.20 -8.73
N ARG A 270 18.16 27.33 -7.70
CA ARG A 270 19.31 27.37 -6.78
C ARG A 270 20.64 27.09 -7.49
N LEU A 271 20.65 26.14 -8.43
CA LEU A 271 21.83 25.81 -9.22
C LEU A 271 22.24 26.98 -10.13
N GLU A 272 21.27 27.63 -10.79
CA GLU A 272 21.49 28.78 -11.67
C GLU A 272 21.95 30.04 -10.90
N ALA A 273 21.53 30.20 -9.65
CA ALA A 273 21.92 31.32 -8.80
C ALA A 273 23.39 31.24 -8.30
N GLY A 274 24.15 30.20 -8.67
CA GLY A 274 25.52 30.01 -8.19
C GLY A 274 25.62 29.75 -6.69
N LEU A 275 24.49 29.44 -6.03
CA LEU A 275 24.47 28.93 -4.67
C LEU A 275 24.87 27.46 -4.75
N GLU A 276 26.17 27.21 -4.92
CA GLU A 276 26.74 25.86 -4.82
C GLU A 276 26.26 25.24 -3.51
N SER A 277 25.71 24.03 -3.62
CA SER A 277 25.09 23.33 -2.51
C SER A 277 26.15 22.76 -1.58
N ASP A 278 26.86 23.61 -0.84
CA ASP A 278 27.65 23.19 0.32
C ASP A 278 26.75 22.71 1.48
N SER A 279 25.43 22.84 1.34
CA SER A 279 24.50 22.10 2.19
C SER A 279 24.57 20.62 1.80
N ALA A 280 25.39 19.87 2.54
CA ALA A 280 25.31 18.41 2.66
C ALA A 280 23.82 17.99 2.55
N PRO A 281 23.49 16.96 1.75
CA PRO A 281 22.13 16.63 1.40
C PRO A 281 21.29 16.56 2.67
N LEU A 282 20.48 17.61 2.90
CA LEU A 282 19.38 17.57 3.85
C LEU A 282 18.56 16.39 3.38
N SER A 283 18.61 15.30 4.14
CA SER A 283 17.98 14.02 3.85
C SER A 283 16.49 14.24 3.67
N SER A 284 16.09 14.58 2.45
CA SER A 284 14.73 14.90 2.07
C SER A 284 13.94 13.60 2.08
N GLY A 285 13.38 13.29 3.24
CA GLY A 285 12.58 12.10 3.49
C GLY A 285 12.81 11.42 4.83
N SER A 286 13.15 12.12 5.91
CA SER A 286 12.89 11.57 7.25
C SER A 286 11.41 11.73 7.58
N PHE A 287 10.60 10.80 7.09
CA PHE A 287 9.58 10.24 7.97
C PHE A 287 10.35 9.72 9.19
N VAL A 288 10.01 10.23 10.39
CA VAL A 288 10.72 10.01 11.66
C VAL A 288 11.29 8.59 11.70
N GLN A 289 12.63 8.46 11.67
CA GLN A 289 13.22 7.14 11.83
C GLN A 289 12.83 6.62 13.23
N PRO A 290 12.53 5.32 13.40
CA PRO A 290 12.24 4.76 14.72
C PRO A 290 13.38 4.98 15.76
N SER A 291 14.62 5.19 15.29
CA SER A 291 15.75 5.63 16.11
C SER A 291 15.59 7.06 16.65
N ASP A 292 15.00 7.97 15.89
CA ASP A 292 14.73 9.36 16.32
C ASP A 292 13.54 9.42 17.27
N ALA A 293 12.58 8.49 17.14
CA ALA A 293 11.52 8.30 18.13
C ALA A 293 12.10 7.83 19.48
N LEU A 294 13.17 7.02 19.49
CA LEU A 294 13.90 6.62 20.69
C LEU A 294 14.75 7.77 21.29
N VAL A 295 15.35 8.62 20.44
CA VAL A 295 16.06 9.84 20.88
C VAL A 295 15.10 10.86 21.46
N TRP A 296 13.91 11.02 20.87
CA TRP A 296 12.84 11.85 21.40
C TRP A 296 12.30 11.27 22.72
N LYS A 297 12.07 9.95 22.79
CA LYS A 297 11.64 9.27 24.04
C LYS A 297 12.67 9.41 25.16
N ARG A 298 13.97 9.33 24.86
CA ARG A 298 15.05 9.62 25.82
C ARG A 298 15.07 11.08 26.24
N SER A 299 14.96 12.01 25.30
CA SER A 299 14.95 13.44 25.61
C SER A 299 13.75 13.84 26.48
N VAL A 300 12.58 13.23 26.24
CA VAL A 300 11.38 13.41 27.08
C VAL A 300 11.56 12.75 28.45
N GLN A 301 12.12 11.54 28.52
CA GLN A 301 12.43 10.89 29.82
C GLN A 301 13.49 11.64 30.63
N ASP A 302 14.48 12.25 29.99
CA ASP A 302 15.51 13.05 30.66
C ASP A 302 14.97 14.40 31.13
N LEU A 303 14.02 15.00 30.38
CA LEU A 303 13.23 16.15 30.83
C LEU A 303 12.32 15.81 32.02
N GLU A 304 11.63 14.67 32.00
CA GLU A 304 10.81 14.20 33.13
C GLU A 304 11.66 13.91 34.36
N LYS A 305 12.82 13.25 34.20
CA LYS A 305 13.76 13.01 35.31
C LYS A 305 14.35 14.32 35.85
N GLY A 306 14.60 15.30 34.99
CA GLY A 306 15.04 16.64 35.38
C GLY A 306 13.99 17.39 36.19
N LEU A 307 12.70 17.27 35.81
CA LEU A 307 11.58 17.88 36.55
C LEU A 307 11.34 17.21 37.90
N VAL A 308 11.41 15.87 37.98
CA VAL A 308 11.23 15.11 39.23
C VAL A 308 12.38 15.32 40.22
N SER A 309 13.61 15.53 39.75
CA SER A 309 14.74 15.90 40.62
C SER A 309 14.63 17.32 41.16
N ASN A 310 14.02 18.25 40.42
CA ASN A 310 13.87 19.65 40.86
C ASN A 310 12.72 19.84 41.87
N GLU A 311 11.74 18.95 41.88
CA GLU A 311 10.64 18.98 42.86
C GLU A 311 11.06 18.49 44.26
N LYS A 312 12.15 17.73 44.36
CA LYS A 312 12.73 17.31 45.66
C LYS A 312 13.75 18.29 46.24
N ALA A 313 14.21 19.26 45.46
CA ALA A 313 15.07 20.33 45.93
C ALA A 313 14.20 21.52 46.37
N GLY A 314 13.55 21.37 47.53
CA GLY A 314 12.80 22.44 48.18
C GLY A 314 13.72 23.60 48.58
N GLY A 315 13.95 24.53 47.67
CA GLY A 315 14.70 25.76 47.90
C GLY A 315 14.05 26.90 47.13
N GLY A 316 13.39 27.80 47.87
CA GLY A 316 12.85 29.04 47.32
C GLY A 316 13.97 29.92 46.77
N GLY A 317 14.15 29.88 45.46
CA GLY A 317 15.11 30.67 44.71
C GLY A 317 14.69 30.73 43.25
N GLU A 318 14.89 31.88 42.63
CA GLU A 318 14.37 32.32 41.33
C GLU A 318 14.17 31.24 40.25
N ARG A 319 13.01 31.29 39.57
CA ARG A 319 12.67 30.37 38.47
C ARG A 319 13.79 30.35 37.40
N PRO A 320 14.31 29.17 37.01
CA PRO A 320 15.36 29.04 36.02
C PRO A 320 14.97 29.65 34.67
N GLN A 321 15.95 30.29 34.01
CA GLN A 321 15.82 30.93 32.69
C GLN A 321 15.22 30.00 31.61
N ALA A 322 15.42 28.69 31.72
CA ALA A 322 14.86 27.66 30.84
C ALA A 322 13.32 27.56 30.91
N VAL A 323 12.72 27.79 32.09
CA VAL A 323 11.26 27.78 32.26
C VAL A 323 10.63 29.02 31.60
N ARG A 324 11.33 30.16 31.60
CA ARG A 324 10.90 31.36 30.87
C ARG A 324 11.01 31.20 29.35
N GLN A 325 12.02 30.48 28.87
CA GLN A 325 12.14 30.17 27.43
C GLN A 325 11.04 29.21 26.97
N GLY A 326 10.69 28.20 27.78
CA GLY A 326 9.58 27.29 27.49
C GLY A 326 8.24 28.02 27.40
N SER A 327 7.94 28.94 28.33
CA SER A 327 6.69 29.71 28.30
C SER A 327 6.63 30.68 27.10
N GLN A 328 7.75 31.28 26.69
CA GLN A 328 7.79 32.15 25.51
C GLN A 328 7.60 31.38 24.20
N LEU A 329 8.13 30.17 24.09
CA LEU A 329 7.93 29.30 22.93
C LEU A 329 6.48 28.83 22.82
N GLN A 330 5.85 28.49 23.95
CA GLN A 330 4.45 28.09 23.99
C GLN A 330 3.52 29.26 23.62
N GLN A 331 3.85 30.48 24.04
CA GLN A 331 3.09 31.68 23.70
C GLN A 331 3.21 32.04 22.21
N LYS A 332 4.41 31.94 21.62
CA LYS A 332 4.62 32.12 20.17
C LYS A 332 3.88 31.08 19.34
N PHE A 333 3.75 29.85 19.85
CA PHE A 333 3.02 28.78 19.17
C PHE A 333 1.50 29.04 19.17
N LEU A 334 0.97 29.58 20.27
CA LEU A 334 -0.45 29.98 20.38
C LEU A 334 -0.77 31.21 19.53
N GLU A 335 0.12 32.19 19.44
CA GLU A 335 -0.04 33.33 18.52
C GLU A 335 -0.03 32.90 17.05
N ALA A 336 0.90 32.01 16.67
CA ALA A 336 0.95 31.47 15.31
C ALA A 336 -0.28 30.61 14.94
N ALA A 337 -0.89 29.93 15.91
CA ALA A 337 -2.14 29.21 15.71
C ALA A 337 -3.34 30.17 15.54
N SER A 338 -3.40 31.23 16.35
CA SER A 338 -4.45 32.26 16.30
C SER A 338 -4.45 33.05 14.99
N ASP A 339 -3.26 33.39 14.46
CA ASP A 339 -3.15 34.08 13.16
C ASP A 339 -3.59 33.19 11.98
N ARG A 340 -3.44 31.87 12.11
CA ARG A 340 -3.88 30.92 11.07
C ARG A 340 -5.40 30.86 10.95
N ASP A 341 -6.11 31.02 12.07
CA ASP A 341 -7.59 31.06 12.11
C ASP A 341 -8.17 32.40 11.66
N ARG A 342 -7.40 33.50 11.72
CA ARG A 342 -7.78 34.80 11.15
C ARG A 342 -7.69 34.84 9.63
N VAL A 343 -6.70 34.15 9.04
CA VAL A 343 -6.55 34.08 7.58
C VAL A 343 -7.66 33.24 6.93
N SER A 344 -8.18 32.23 7.62
CA SER A 344 -9.30 31.40 7.13
C SER A 344 -10.66 32.08 7.23
N SER A 345 -10.83 33.03 8.16
CA SER A 345 -12.09 33.76 8.36
C SER A 345 -12.21 35.07 7.55
N GLY A 346 -11.10 35.60 7.01
CA GLY A 346 -11.09 36.80 6.17
C GLY A 346 -11.48 36.61 4.70
N SER A 347 -11.60 35.37 4.21
CA SER A 347 -11.80 35.07 2.77
C SER A 347 -13.26 34.97 2.32
N LEU A 348 -14.24 35.18 3.22
CA LEU A 348 -15.68 35.05 2.91
C LEU A 348 -16.50 36.36 3.01
N ALA A 349 -15.87 37.51 3.26
CA ALA A 349 -16.55 38.80 3.37
C ALA A 349 -16.03 39.78 2.31
N GLY A 350 -16.45 39.61 1.05
CA GLY A 350 -16.01 40.49 -0.05
C GLY A 350 -16.81 40.31 -1.33
N GLY A 351 -18.15 40.29 -1.24
CA GLY A 351 -19.05 40.31 -2.39
C GLY A 351 -20.00 41.50 -2.28
N ASP A 352 -19.49 42.71 -2.55
CA ASP A 352 -20.30 43.93 -2.62
C ASP A 352 -20.95 44.07 -4.00
N THR A 353 -22.27 44.08 -3.98
CA THR A 353 -23.18 44.45 -5.05
C THR A 353 -23.07 45.93 -5.39
N ARG A 354 -22.55 46.28 -6.58
CA ARG A 354 -22.91 47.54 -7.27
C ARG A 354 -23.12 47.31 -8.76
N GLY A 355 -24.27 47.77 -9.22
CA GLY A 355 -24.85 47.41 -10.51
C GLY A 355 -24.40 48.22 -11.72
N ARG A 356 -24.84 47.72 -12.87
CA ARG A 356 -25.56 48.45 -13.92
C ARG A 356 -26.40 47.46 -14.72
#